data_AF-A0A2G2C158-F1
#
_entry.id   AF-A0A2G2C158-F1
#
_cell.length_a   1.000
_cell.length_b   1.000
_cell.length_c   1.000
_cell.angle_alpha   90.00
_cell.angle_beta   90.00
_cell.angle_gamma   90.00
#
_symmetry.space_group_name_H-M   'P 1'
#
loop_
_entity.id
_entity.type
_entity.pdbx_description
1 polymer ?
#
loop_
_entity_poly.entity_id
_entity_poly.type
_entity_poly.pdbx_seq_one_letter_code
_entity_poly.pdbx_strand_id
1 'polypeptide(L)'
;QLQGWRRHWVRTERLGQVFLSVRPHATTTIDGLIAAVPGADWQALDARETGYNRIGSGTAVVHDIIPAPEMAHYSIPPESHRQQGDDTILLSYVDVVVQGFLREYGLDGVGRFFDTTEGWETPILNDRASPRYPRHQILTPQETALVDQHLDRVMAHIV
;
A
#
# COMPACT_ATOMS: atom_id res chain seq x y z
N GLN A 1 -7.75 12.20 0.96
CA GLN A 1 -7.66 11.38 -0.27
C GLN A 1 -6.57 11.93 -1.19
N LEU A 2 -5.99 11.11 -2.07
CA LEU A 2 -4.98 11.51 -3.05
C LEU A 2 -5.52 11.31 -4.48
N GLN A 3 -5.63 12.40 -5.25
CA GLN A 3 -6.17 12.46 -6.61
C GLN A 3 -5.07 12.37 -7.67
N GLY A 4 -5.36 11.73 -8.80
CA GLY A 4 -4.41 11.62 -9.91
C GLY A 4 -3.35 10.52 -9.71
N TRP A 5 -3.57 9.62 -8.75
CA TRP A 5 -2.66 8.53 -8.40
C TRP A 5 -3.41 7.22 -8.27
N ARG A 6 -2.72 6.12 -8.57
CA ARG A 6 -3.23 4.76 -8.41
C ARG A 6 -2.22 3.88 -7.68
N ARG A 7 -2.70 2.97 -6.84
CA ARG A 7 -1.86 1.99 -6.15
C ARG A 7 -1.51 0.84 -7.09
N HIS A 8 -0.30 0.30 -6.94
CA HIS A 8 0.08 -0.94 -7.61
C HIS A 8 1.13 -1.70 -6.81
N TRP A 9 1.12 -3.02 -6.95
CA TRP A 9 2.16 -3.90 -6.43
C TRP A 9 3.37 -3.91 -7.37
N VAL A 10 4.56 -3.69 -6.81
CA VAL A 10 5.81 -3.48 -7.57
C VAL A 10 6.87 -4.47 -7.13
N ARG A 11 7.42 -5.22 -8.10
CA ARG A 11 8.64 -6.01 -7.92
C ARG A 11 9.85 -5.09 -7.98
N THR A 12 10.79 -5.27 -7.07
CA THR A 12 12.07 -4.54 -7.07
C THR A 12 13.23 -5.53 -6.95
N GLU A 13 14.46 -5.11 -7.24
CA GLU A 13 15.66 -5.93 -6.97
C GLU A 13 15.87 -6.19 -5.47
N ARG A 14 15.20 -5.40 -4.62
CA ARG A 14 15.41 -5.42 -3.18
C ARG A 14 14.63 -6.57 -2.53
N LEU A 15 15.39 -7.52 -1.97
CA LEU A 15 14.92 -8.55 -1.04
C LEU A 15 13.94 -9.60 -1.58
N GLY A 16 13.79 -9.73 -2.91
CA GLY A 16 12.89 -10.72 -3.51
C GLY A 16 11.42 -10.52 -3.11
N GLN A 17 11.04 -9.29 -2.80
CA GLN A 17 9.73 -8.92 -2.26
C GLN A 17 9.01 -7.92 -3.16
N VAL A 18 7.68 -7.97 -3.08
CA VAL A 18 6.78 -7.08 -3.80
C VAL A 18 6.24 -6.03 -2.84
N PHE A 19 6.35 -4.76 -3.23
CA PHE A 19 6.01 -3.62 -2.40
C PHE A 19 4.79 -2.88 -2.94
N LEU A 20 3.99 -2.29 -2.06
CA LEU A 20 2.91 -1.39 -2.48
C LEU A 20 3.53 -0.03 -2.85
N SER A 21 3.14 0.48 -4.01
CA SER A 21 3.56 1.78 -4.50
C SER A 21 2.39 2.54 -5.12
N VAL A 22 2.65 3.77 -5.56
CA VAL A 22 1.69 4.59 -6.32
C VAL A 22 2.31 5.05 -7.62
N ARG A 23 1.49 5.19 -8.66
CA ARG A 23 1.89 5.76 -9.96
C ARG A 23 0.89 6.82 -10.41
N PRO A 24 1.31 7.80 -11.23
CA PRO A 24 0.38 8.77 -11.81
C PRO A 24 -0.73 8.07 -12.60
N HIS A 25 -1.98 8.47 -12.33
CA HIS A 25 -3.17 7.99 -13.01
C HIS A 25 -4.30 9.03 -12.88
N ALA A 26 -4.46 9.85 -13.91
CA ALA A 26 -5.24 11.09 -13.86
C ALA A 26 -6.69 10.94 -13.39
N THR A 27 -7.32 9.77 -13.60
CA THR A 27 -8.73 9.53 -13.30
C THR A 27 -8.96 8.77 -11.99
N THR A 28 -7.91 8.38 -11.26
CA THR A 28 -8.06 7.64 -10.00
C THR A 28 -7.86 8.55 -8.80
N THR A 29 -8.67 8.32 -7.78
CA THR A 29 -8.46 8.84 -6.43
C THR A 29 -8.30 7.65 -5.49
N ILE A 30 -7.31 7.71 -4.61
CA ILE A 30 -7.09 6.70 -3.59
C ILE A 30 -7.28 7.27 -2.18
N ASP A 31 -7.87 6.46 -1.32
CA ASP A 31 -7.86 6.71 0.13
C ASP A 31 -6.46 6.47 0.69
N GLY A 32 -6.12 7.21 1.75
CA GLY A 32 -4.82 7.19 2.40
C GLY A 32 -4.81 8.11 3.61
N LEU A 33 -4.02 7.75 4.62
CA LEU A 33 -3.89 8.54 5.85
C LEU A 33 -2.83 9.62 5.71
N ILE A 34 -3.12 10.79 6.29
CA ILE A 34 -2.12 11.82 6.53
C ILE A 34 -1.56 11.58 7.92
N ALA A 35 -0.27 11.23 7.99
CA ALA A 35 0.44 11.07 9.25
C ALA A 35 1.40 12.24 9.44
N ALA A 36 1.43 12.80 10.65
CA ALA A 36 2.44 13.79 11.01
C ALA A 36 3.83 13.16 11.01
N VAL A 37 4.82 13.87 10.49
CA VAL A 37 6.24 13.49 10.59
C VAL A 37 6.72 13.89 11.98
N PRO A 38 7.07 12.94 12.87
CA PRO A 38 7.52 13.28 14.22
C PRO A 38 8.71 14.23 14.18
N GLY A 39 8.62 15.35 14.91
CA GLY A 39 9.67 16.37 14.94
C GLY A 39 9.96 17.05 13.60
N ALA A 40 9.11 16.89 12.59
CA ALA A 40 9.38 17.28 11.20
C ALA A 40 10.70 16.69 10.65
N ASP A 41 11.12 15.53 11.17
CA ASP A 41 12.34 14.85 10.72
C ASP A 41 12.09 14.07 9.43
N TRP A 42 12.01 14.83 8.35
CA TRP A 42 11.86 14.32 7.00
C TRP A 42 13.02 13.43 6.57
N GLN A 43 14.23 13.69 7.08
CA GLN A 43 15.41 12.90 6.74
C GLN A 43 15.35 11.49 7.36
N ALA A 44 14.90 11.38 8.62
CA ALA A 44 14.67 10.08 9.25
C ALA A 44 13.56 9.29 8.54
N LEU A 45 12.51 9.98 8.07
CA LEU A 45 11.46 9.34 7.28
C LEU A 45 12.00 8.86 5.92
N ASP A 46 12.76 9.68 5.21
CA ASP A 46 13.39 9.29 3.93
C ASP A 46 14.34 8.10 4.09
N ALA A 47 15.13 8.07 5.18
CA ALA A 47 16.01 6.94 5.48
C ALA A 47 15.22 5.65 5.70
N ARG A 48 14.07 5.72 6.38
CA ARG A 48 13.16 4.59 6.57
C ARG A 48 12.50 4.15 5.26
N GLU A 49 12.14 5.10 4.40
CA GLU A 49 11.51 4.86 3.10
C GLU A 49 12.53 4.72 1.96
N THR A 50 13.76 4.28 2.29
CA THR A 50 14.82 4.00 1.30
C THR A 50 14.25 3.17 0.14
N GLY A 51 14.53 3.58 -1.10
CA GLY A 51 14.01 2.93 -2.32
C GLY A 51 12.74 3.57 -2.87
N TYR A 52 12.17 4.55 -2.17
CA TYR A 52 11.08 5.39 -2.67
C TYR A 52 11.57 6.83 -2.91
N ASN A 53 10.97 7.48 -3.90
CA ASN A 53 11.06 8.92 -4.12
C ASN A 53 9.97 9.61 -3.29
N ARG A 54 10.35 10.61 -2.50
CA ARG A 54 9.40 11.54 -1.89
C ARG A 54 8.88 12.51 -2.95
N ILE A 55 7.56 12.56 -3.11
CA ILE A 55 6.87 13.42 -4.07
C ILE A 55 5.99 14.37 -3.28
N GLY A 56 6.18 15.68 -3.51
CA GLY A 56 5.31 16.71 -2.95
C GLY A 56 3.88 16.49 -3.45
N SER A 57 2.93 16.37 -2.52
CA SER A 57 1.54 16.09 -2.84
C SER A 57 0.80 17.29 -3.42
N GLY A 58 1.27 18.52 -3.16
CA GLY A 58 0.66 19.75 -3.68
C GLY A 58 -0.86 19.79 -3.48
N THR A 59 -1.58 20.12 -4.54
CA THR A 59 -3.06 20.16 -4.56
C THR A 59 -3.71 18.79 -4.79
N ALA A 60 -2.93 17.72 -4.96
CA ALA A 60 -3.46 16.39 -5.21
C ALA A 60 -4.10 15.77 -3.95
N VAL A 61 -3.76 16.24 -2.75
CA VAL A 61 -4.37 15.76 -1.51
C VAL A 61 -5.56 16.64 -1.14
N VAL A 62 -6.70 16.00 -0.92
CA VAL A 62 -7.91 16.62 -0.35
C VAL A 62 -7.99 16.27 1.13
N HIS A 63 -8.03 17.30 1.98
CA HIS A 63 -8.11 17.21 3.44
C HIS A 63 -8.70 18.51 4.03
N ASP A 64 -9.15 18.44 5.29
CA ASP A 64 -9.76 19.58 5.99
C ASP A 64 -8.81 20.29 6.99
N ILE A 65 -7.53 19.89 7.07
CA ILE A 65 -6.52 20.49 7.96
C ILE A 65 -6.21 21.95 7.55
N ILE A 66 -6.34 22.89 8.49
CA ILE A 66 -6.07 24.33 8.29
C ILE A 66 -5.13 24.86 9.40
N PRO A 67 -4.03 25.57 9.06
CA PRO A 67 -3.51 25.77 7.71
C PRO A 67 -3.05 24.45 7.08
N ALA A 68 -3.11 24.35 5.75
CA ALA A 68 -2.70 23.13 5.05
C ALA A 68 -1.20 22.87 5.27
N PRO A 69 -0.80 21.74 5.87
CA PRO A 69 0.61 21.43 6.05
C PRO A 69 1.25 21.01 4.73
N GLU A 70 2.58 21.06 4.67
CA GLU A 70 3.30 20.41 3.59
C GLU A 70 3.06 18.90 3.65
N MET A 71 2.66 18.31 2.53
CA MET A 71 2.39 16.89 2.42
C MET A 71 3.20 16.29 1.29
N ALA A 72 3.64 15.07 1.51
CA ALA A 72 4.30 14.26 0.51
C ALA A 72 3.77 12.84 0.55
N HIS A 73 3.94 12.14 -0.56
CA HIS A 73 3.74 10.70 -0.67
C HIS A 73 4.98 10.05 -1.29
N TYR A 74 5.09 8.74 -1.14
CA TYR A 74 6.27 7.99 -1.55
C TYR A 74 5.91 7.05 -2.71
N SER A 75 6.72 7.08 -3.77
CA SER A 75 6.58 6.23 -4.96
C SER A 75 7.90 5.53 -5.26
N ILE A 76 7.86 4.25 -5.65
CA ILE A 76 9.04 3.55 -6.11
C ILE A 76 9.34 4.04 -7.53
N PRO A 77 10.57 4.51 -7.83
CA PRO A 77 10.94 4.99 -9.15
C PRO A 77 10.75 3.90 -10.22
N PRO A 78 10.20 4.21 -11.41
CA PRO A 78 10.01 3.25 -12.50
C PRO A 78 11.29 2.49 -12.89
N GLU A 79 12.45 3.13 -12.82
CA GLU A 79 13.76 2.53 -13.10
C GLU A 79 14.16 1.43 -12.10
N SER A 80 13.52 1.37 -10.93
CA SER A 80 13.71 0.31 -9.94
C SER A 80 12.72 -0.85 -10.08
N HIS A 81 11.78 -0.77 -11.03
CA HIS A 81 10.75 -1.80 -11.24
C HIS A 81 11.31 -2.98 -12.03
N ARG A 82 10.97 -4.20 -11.61
CA ARG A 82 11.22 -5.41 -12.41
C ARG A 82 9.93 -5.93 -13.03
N GLN A 83 10.01 -6.31 -14.30
CA GLN A 83 8.88 -6.87 -15.05
C GLN A 83 8.70 -8.37 -14.81
N GLN A 84 9.78 -9.08 -14.47
CA GLN A 84 9.79 -10.53 -14.31
C GLN A 84 10.51 -10.95 -13.02
N GLY A 85 10.13 -12.11 -12.50
CA GLY A 85 10.72 -12.72 -11.32
C GLY A 85 9.68 -13.46 -10.49
N ASP A 86 10.17 -14.36 -9.64
CA ASP A 86 9.36 -15.21 -8.76
C ASP A 86 9.01 -14.53 -7.43
N ASP A 87 9.14 -13.20 -7.36
CA ASP A 87 8.80 -12.44 -6.16
C ASP A 87 7.30 -12.56 -5.87
N THR A 88 6.98 -12.61 -4.59
CA THR A 88 5.62 -12.75 -4.10
C THR A 88 5.23 -11.55 -3.23
N ILE A 89 3.94 -11.21 -3.24
CA ILE A 89 3.36 -10.36 -2.21
C ILE A 89 3.21 -11.21 -0.95
N LEU A 90 3.61 -10.70 0.21
CA LEU A 90 3.38 -11.40 1.47
C LEU A 90 1.92 -11.23 1.90
N LEU A 91 1.20 -12.33 2.16
CA LEU A 91 -0.18 -12.24 2.65
C LEU A 91 -0.26 -11.48 3.98
N SER A 92 0.72 -11.69 4.86
CA SER A 92 0.85 -10.92 6.10
C SER A 92 1.05 -9.41 5.89
N TYR A 93 1.51 -8.96 4.71
CA TYR A 93 1.56 -7.54 4.36
C TYR A 93 0.18 -7.04 3.91
N VAL A 94 -0.53 -7.80 3.07
CA VAL A 94 -1.91 -7.48 2.66
C VAL A 94 -2.82 -7.38 3.88
N ASP A 95 -2.72 -8.34 4.81
CA ASP A 95 -3.49 -8.38 6.06
C ASP A 95 -3.37 -7.08 6.86
N VAL A 96 -2.15 -6.57 7.03
CA VAL A 96 -1.90 -5.30 7.76
C VAL A 96 -2.55 -4.12 7.06
N VAL A 97 -2.42 -4.05 5.74
CA VAL A 97 -2.98 -2.95 4.94
C VAL A 97 -4.50 -2.98 5.02
N VAL A 98 -5.11 -4.14 4.80
CA VAL A 98 -6.58 -4.29 4.85
C VAL A 98 -7.12 -4.01 6.24
N GLN A 99 -6.45 -4.47 7.30
CA GLN A 99 -6.86 -4.15 8.68
C GLN A 99 -6.82 -2.64 8.94
N GLY A 100 -5.79 -1.94 8.47
CA GLY A 100 -5.73 -0.47 8.55
C GLY A 100 -6.89 0.18 7.79
N PHE A 101 -7.16 -0.25 6.56
CA PHE A 101 -8.29 0.27 5.77
C PHE A 101 -9.65 0.02 6.43
N LEU A 102 -9.86 -1.16 7.01
CA LEU A 102 -11.09 -1.49 7.71
C LEU A 102 -11.32 -0.55 8.90
N ARG A 103 -10.28 -0.27 9.69
CA ARG A 103 -10.38 0.59 10.86
C ARG A 103 -10.68 2.05 10.51
N GLU A 104 -10.06 2.56 9.46
CA GLU A 104 -10.10 3.99 9.12
C GLU A 104 -11.24 4.34 8.16
N TYR A 105 -11.62 3.39 7.29
CA TYR A 105 -12.55 3.65 6.18
C TYR A 105 -13.69 2.62 6.09
N GLY A 106 -13.76 1.67 7.02
CA GLY A 106 -14.79 0.63 7.05
C GLY A 106 -14.70 -0.34 5.87
N LEU A 107 -15.76 -1.14 5.71
CA LEU A 107 -15.86 -2.17 4.64
C LEU A 107 -15.76 -1.55 3.24
N ASP A 108 -16.40 -0.40 3.03
CA ASP A 108 -16.35 0.29 1.74
C ASP A 108 -14.93 0.74 1.38
N GLY A 109 -14.16 1.16 2.39
CA GLY A 109 -12.74 1.50 2.23
C GLY A 109 -11.89 0.32 1.81
N VAL A 110 -12.14 -0.86 2.40
CA VAL A 110 -11.48 -2.11 1.97
C VAL A 110 -11.83 -2.41 0.51
N GLY A 111 -13.10 -2.33 0.13
CA GLY A 111 -13.51 -2.49 -1.27
C GLY A 111 -12.76 -1.56 -2.21
N ARG A 112 -12.76 -0.25 -1.91
CA ARG A 112 -12.03 0.75 -2.69
C ARG A 112 -10.53 0.50 -2.72
N PHE A 113 -9.92 -0.03 -1.65
CA PHE A 113 -8.51 -0.43 -1.67
C PHE A 113 -8.25 -1.44 -2.77
N PHE A 114 -8.99 -2.54 -2.81
CA PHE A 114 -8.80 -3.56 -3.84
C PHE A 114 -9.10 -3.04 -5.25
N ASP A 115 -10.17 -2.25 -5.43
CA ASP A 115 -10.61 -1.75 -6.76
C ASP A 115 -9.60 -0.77 -7.40
N THR A 116 -8.89 -0.04 -6.56
CA THR A 116 -7.93 0.99 -7.00
C THR A 116 -6.47 0.55 -6.87
N THR A 117 -6.21 -0.69 -6.43
CA THR A 117 -4.87 -1.32 -6.50
C THR A 117 -4.77 -2.20 -7.74
N GLU A 118 -3.68 -2.04 -8.49
CA GLU A 118 -3.30 -2.93 -9.59
C GLU A 118 -2.20 -3.92 -9.15
N GLY A 119 -1.91 -4.92 -9.97
CA GLY A 119 -0.82 -5.88 -9.72
C GLY A 119 -1.24 -7.12 -8.93
N TRP A 120 -2.55 -7.36 -8.75
CA TRP A 120 -3.09 -8.54 -8.05
C TRP A 120 -2.83 -9.87 -8.76
N GLU A 121 -2.43 -9.83 -10.03
CA GLU A 121 -1.92 -10.99 -10.78
C GLU A 121 -0.56 -11.49 -10.27
N THR A 122 0.12 -10.72 -9.42
CA THR A 122 1.34 -11.14 -8.75
C THR A 122 1.04 -12.20 -7.70
N PRO A 123 1.73 -13.35 -7.68
CA PRO A 123 1.46 -14.39 -6.69
C PRO A 123 1.62 -13.89 -5.25
N ILE A 124 0.72 -14.34 -4.39
CA ILE A 124 0.68 -13.96 -2.97
C ILE A 124 1.09 -15.17 -2.15
N LEU A 125 2.22 -15.06 -1.45
CA LEU A 125 2.68 -16.11 -0.56
C LEU A 125 1.84 -16.12 0.72
N ASN A 126 1.21 -17.25 1.01
CA ASN A 126 0.52 -17.46 2.28
C ASN A 126 1.53 -17.72 3.41
N ASP A 127 2.01 -16.65 4.01
CA ASP A 127 2.94 -16.69 5.13
C ASP A 127 2.26 -16.54 6.50
N ARG A 128 0.92 -16.65 6.60
CA ARG A 128 0.19 -16.40 7.85
C ARG A 128 0.62 -17.29 9.02
N ALA A 129 1.04 -18.53 8.75
CA ALA A 129 1.52 -19.44 9.80
C ALA A 129 2.91 -19.05 10.36
N SER A 130 3.70 -18.29 9.60
CA SER A 130 5.02 -17.79 9.99
C SER A 130 5.27 -16.44 9.29
N PRO A 131 4.64 -15.35 9.78
CA PRO A 131 4.61 -14.07 9.08
C PRO A 131 5.99 -13.51 8.83
N ARG A 132 6.29 -13.18 7.57
CA ARG A 132 7.56 -12.59 7.16
C ARG A 132 7.53 -11.06 7.18
N TYR A 133 6.34 -10.46 7.08
CA TYR A 133 6.22 -9.01 7.14
C TYR A 133 6.55 -8.52 8.57
N PRO A 134 7.56 -7.64 8.76
CA PRO A 134 8.03 -7.26 10.10
C PRO A 134 6.99 -6.57 10.97
N ARG A 135 5.97 -5.97 10.36
CA ARG A 135 4.88 -5.26 11.03
C ARG A 135 3.54 -6.01 10.95
N HIS A 136 3.57 -7.33 10.71
CA HIS A 136 2.37 -8.15 10.67
C HIS A 136 1.49 -7.90 11.90
N GLN A 137 0.17 -7.98 11.70
CA GLN A 137 -0.81 -7.85 12.75
C GLN A 137 -1.54 -9.17 12.94
N ILE A 138 -2.07 -9.40 14.14
CA ILE A 138 -2.98 -10.51 14.40
C ILE A 138 -4.37 -10.07 13.93
N LEU A 139 -4.97 -10.85 13.05
CA LEU A 139 -6.32 -10.64 12.56
C LEU A 139 -7.32 -11.48 13.37
N THR A 140 -8.49 -10.90 13.61
CA THR A 140 -9.67 -11.64 14.03
C THR A 140 -10.17 -12.55 12.89
N PRO A 141 -10.95 -13.61 13.18
CA PRO A 141 -11.52 -14.45 12.14
C PRO A 141 -12.34 -13.68 11.10
N GLN A 142 -13.02 -12.61 11.51
CA GLN A 142 -13.80 -11.75 10.63
C GLN A 142 -12.91 -10.91 9.71
N GLU A 143 -11.82 -10.35 10.23
CA GLU A 143 -10.84 -9.62 9.41
C GLU A 143 -10.17 -10.55 8.40
N THR A 144 -9.77 -11.76 8.83
CA THR A 144 -9.20 -12.77 7.94
C THR A 144 -10.17 -13.13 6.81
N ALA A 145 -11.43 -13.43 7.14
CA ALA A 145 -12.45 -13.76 6.15
C ALA A 145 -12.71 -12.60 5.17
N LEU A 146 -12.65 -11.35 5.64
CA LEU A 146 -12.78 -10.18 4.79
C LEU A 146 -11.62 -10.08 3.78
N VAL A 147 -10.38 -10.28 4.23
CA VAL A 147 -9.21 -10.30 3.33
C VAL A 147 -9.38 -11.38 2.28
N ASP A 148 -9.70 -12.60 2.70
CA ASP A 148 -9.81 -13.76 1.82
C ASP A 148 -10.92 -13.55 0.77
N GLN A 149 -12.09 -13.04 1.19
CA GLN A 149 -13.18 -12.70 0.28
C GLN A 149 -12.76 -11.69 -0.80
N HIS A 150 -12.01 -10.65 -0.44
CA HIS A 150 -11.57 -9.66 -1.42
C HIS A 150 -10.45 -10.17 -2.32
N LEU A 151 -9.57 -11.04 -1.82
CA LEU A 151 -8.54 -11.72 -2.61
C LEU A 151 -9.17 -12.66 -3.65
N ASP A 152 -10.17 -13.44 -3.25
CA ASP A 152 -10.94 -14.29 -4.17
C ASP A 152 -11.63 -13.44 -5.25
N ARG A 153 -12.22 -12.31 -4.86
CA ARG A 153 -12.91 -11.39 -5.78
C ARG A 153 -11.99 -10.80 -6.86
N VAL A 154 -10.74 -10.49 -6.51
CA VAL A 154 -9.73 -10.03 -7.49
C VAL A 154 -9.00 -11.20 -8.17
N MET A 155 -9.42 -12.44 -7.92
CA MET A 155 -8.82 -13.67 -8.45
C MET A 155 -7.32 -13.76 -8.14
N ALA A 156 -6.91 -13.34 -6.94
CA ALA A 156 -5.52 -13.40 -6.52
C ALA A 156 -5.01 -14.84 -6.49
N HIS A 157 -3.79 -15.05 -6.98
CA HIS A 157 -3.15 -16.37 -6.95
C HIS A 157 -2.38 -16.54 -5.63
N ILE A 158 -2.94 -17.31 -4.70
CA ILE A 158 -2.31 -17.61 -3.41
C ILE A 158 -1.43 -18.87 -3.56
N VAL A 159 -0.17 -18.78 -3.13
CA VAL A 159 0.84 -19.84 -3.19
C VAL A 159 1.44 -20.19 -1.83
#